data_AF-A0A417CJ53-F1
#
_entry.id   AF-A0A417CJ53-F1
#
_cell.length_a   1.000
_cell.length_b   1.000
_cell.length_c   1.000
_cell.angle_alpha   90.00
_cell.angle_beta   90.00
_cell.angle_gamma   90.00
#
_symmetry.space_group_name_H-M   'P 1'
#
loop_
_entity.id
_entity.type
_entity.pdbx_description
1 polymer ?
#
loop_
_entity_poly.entity_id
_entity_poly.type
_entity_poly.pdbx_seq_one_letter_code
_entity_poly.pdbx_strand_id
1 'polypeptide(L)' 'MKVDNKNINLGSFDTIEEAAEVRTEAEIKYFGEFRYDLSDKDIIDEKNMEQYTEYKQCI' A
#
# COMPACT_ATOMS: atom_id res chain seq x y z
N MET A 1 -0.77 3.82 8.93
CA MET A 1 -1.90 2.86 9.08
C MET A 1 -3.02 3.54 9.87
N LYS A 2 -4.30 3.21 9.65
CA LYS A 2 -5.42 3.79 10.44
C LYS A 2 -6.16 2.69 11.22
N VAL A 3 -6.25 2.84 12.54
CA VAL A 3 -6.98 1.94 13.45
C VAL A 3 -7.87 2.82 14.33
N ASP A 4 -9.15 2.48 14.47
CA ASP A 4 -10.12 3.24 15.27
C ASP A 4 -10.09 4.76 14.99
N ASN A 5 -10.08 5.10 13.70
CA ASN A 5 -9.97 6.47 13.21
C ASN A 5 -8.69 7.24 13.57
N LYS A 6 -7.68 6.58 14.18
CA LYS A 6 -6.39 7.17 14.51
C LYS A 6 -5.30 6.69 13.56
N ASN A 7 -4.42 7.60 13.17
CA ASN A 7 -3.22 7.24 12.41
C ASN A 7 -2.16 6.68 13.36
N ILE A 8 -1.74 5.45 13.09
CA ILE A 8 -0.63 4.78 13.78
C ILE A 8 0.61 4.89 12.89
N ASN A 9 1.67 5.45 13.46
CA ASN A 9 3.01 5.43 12.91
C ASN A 9 3.69 4.12 13.34
N LEU A 10 4.16 3.33 12.37
CA LEU A 10 4.83 2.05 12.61
C LEU A 10 6.36 2.19 12.71
N GLY A 11 6.89 3.40 12.49
CA GLY A 11 8.32 3.67 12.45
C GLY A 11 8.81 4.01 11.05
N SER A 12 10.12 4.10 10.91
CA SER A 12 10.83 4.28 9.66
C SER A 12 11.89 3.19 9.54
N PHE A 13 12.03 2.62 8.36
CA PHE A 13 12.89 1.48 8.08
C PHE A 13 13.77 1.79 6.88
N ASP A 14 14.93 1.16 6.82
CA ASP A 14 15.91 1.38 5.76
C ASP A 14 15.52 0.64 4.47
N THR A 15 14.76 -0.45 4.61
CA THR A 15 14.33 -1.31 3.50
C THR A 15 12.80 -1.40 3.38
N ILE A 16 12.34 -1.71 2.16
CA ILE A 16 10.90 -1.89 1.89
C ILE A 16 10.42 -3.19 2.52
N GLU A 17 11.26 -4.22 2.51
CA GLU A 17 10.99 -5.53 3.07
C GLU A 17 10.69 -5.42 4.58
N GLU A 18 11.54 -4.74 5.35
CA GLU A 18 11.32 -4.52 6.78
C GLU A 18 10.04 -3.72 7.04
N ALA A 19 9.79 -2.68 6.24
CA ALA A 19 8.55 -1.90 6.36
C ALA A 19 7.30 -2.75 6.06
N ALA A 20 7.39 -3.68 5.10
CA ALA A 20 6.30 -4.58 4.73
C ALA A 20 6.05 -5.63 5.82
N GLU A 21 7.09 -6.21 6.40
CA GLU A 21 6.99 -7.16 7.51
C GLU A 21 6.32 -6.53 8.73
N VAL A 22 6.81 -5.37 9.17
CA VAL A 22 6.22 -4.66 10.34
C VAL A 22 4.78 -4.26 10.08
N ARG A 23 4.45 -3.85 8.84
CA ARG A 23 3.07 -3.57 8.45
C ARG A 23 2.20 -4.82 8.54
N THR A 24 2.70 -5.97 8.09
CA THR A 24 2.00 -7.25 8.13
C THR A 24 1.71 -7.68 9.57
N GLU A 25 2.72 -7.64 10.43
CA GLU A 25 2.58 -7.95 11.85
C GLU A 25 1.59 -7.03 12.56
N ALA A 26 1.66 -5.72 12.27
CA ALA A 26 0.75 -4.74 12.83
C ALA A 26 -0.69 -5.01 12.40
N GLU A 27 -0.94 -5.34 11.13
CA GLU A 27 -2.28 -5.65 10.64
C GLU A 27 -2.85 -6.91 11.29
N ILE A 28 -2.05 -7.99 11.42
CA ILE A 28 -2.46 -9.20 12.14
C ILE A 28 -2.81 -8.86 13.60
N LYS A 29 -2.02 -8.01 14.26
CA LYS A 29 -2.24 -7.63 15.66
C LYS A 29 -3.52 -6.82 15.86
N TYR A 30 -3.82 -5.87 14.97
CA TYR A 30 -4.95 -4.94 15.15
C TYR A 30 -6.26 -5.44 14.50
N PHE A 31 -6.17 -6.25 13.44
CA PHE A 31 -7.32 -6.70 12.66
C PHE A 31 -7.51 -8.23 12.67
N GLY A 32 -6.54 -9.00 13.18
CA GLY A 32 -6.58 -10.47 13.18
C GLY A 32 -6.22 -11.09 11.82
N GLU A 33 -6.00 -10.28 10.80
CA GLU A 33 -5.67 -10.70 9.44
C GLU A 33 -4.81 -9.64 8.75
N PHE A 34 -4.05 -10.07 7.74
CA PHE A 34 -3.37 -9.14 6.85
C PHE A 34 -4.36 -8.67 5.78
N ARG A 35 -4.63 -7.36 5.73
CA ARG A 35 -5.70 -6.77 4.90
C ARG A 35 -5.19 -6.16 3.60
N TYR A 36 -3.89 -6.27 3.33
CA TYR A 36 -3.33 -5.79 2.06
C TYR A 36 -3.67 -6.77 0.95
N ASP A 37 -4.89 -6.64 0.44
CA ASP A 37 -5.33 -7.36 -0.73
C ASP A 37 -4.73 -6.70 -1.98
N LEU A 38 -3.89 -7.46 -2.68
CA LEU A 38 -3.30 -7.10 -3.97
C LEU A 38 -4.13 -7.66 -5.14
N SER A 39 -5.19 -8.42 -4.89
CA SER A 39 -6.00 -9.03 -5.94
C SER A 39 -6.81 -8.02 -6.76
N ASP A 40 -7.22 -6.91 -6.15
CA ASP A 40 -7.98 -5.82 -6.78
C ASP A 40 -7.09 -4.63 -7.20
N LYS A 41 -5.76 -4.74 -7.07
CA LYS A 41 -4.86 -3.69 -7.58
C LYS A 41 -4.50 -4.00 -9.01
N ASP A 42 -4.76 -3.04 -9.88
CA ASP A 42 -4.31 -3.13 -11.26
C ASP A 42 -2.79 -3.35 -11.31
N ILE A 43 -2.38 -4.41 -12.00
CA ILE A 43 -0.97 -4.68 -12.25
C ILE A 43 -0.53 -3.71 -13.34
N ILE A 44 0.20 -2.66 -12.95
CA ILE A 44 0.82 -1.73 -13.90
C ILE A 44 2.04 -2.43 -14.51
N ASP A 45 1.84 -3.01 -15.68
CA ASP A 45 2.90 -3.57 -16.51
C ASP A 45 3.16 -2.70 -17.74
N GLU A 46 4.24 -2.99 -18.48
CA GLU A 46 4.56 -2.26 -19.73
C GLU A 46 3.42 -2.31 -20.75
N LYS A 47 2.52 -3.31 -20.65
CA LYS A 47 1.41 -3.50 -21.60
C LYS A 47 0.21 -2.62 -21.27
N ASN A 48 0.03 -2.23 -20.01
CA ASN A 48 -1.09 -1.44 -19.53
C ASN A 48 -0.69 -0.04 -19.04
N MET A 49 0.58 0.34 -19.19
CA MET A 49 1.14 1.63 -18.75
C MET A 49 0.38 2.84 -19.33
N GLU A 50 -0.08 2.73 -20.59
CA GLU A 50 -0.82 3.81 -21.28
C GLU A 50 -2.16 4.15 -20.60
N GLN A 51 -2.81 3.18 -19.94
CA GLN A 51 -4.10 3.38 -19.27
C GLN A 51 -4.00 4.31 -18.06
N TYR A 52 -2.82 4.43 -17.45
CA TYR A 52 -2.56 5.24 -16.25
C TYR A 52 -1.87 6.56 -16.56
N THR A 53 -1.50 6.80 -17.81
CA THR A 53 -0.90 8.08 -18.24
C THR A 53 -1.99 9.10 -18.57
N GLU A 54 -2.65 9.66 -17.55
CA GLU A 54 -3.49 10.84 -17.75
C GLU A 54 -2.59 12.06 -18.03
N TYR A 55 -2.42 12.39 -19.31
CA TYR A 55 -1.79 13.66 -19.70
C TYR A 55 -2.72 14.81 -19.30
N LYS A 56 -2.30 15.61 -18.30
CA LYS A 56 -2.85 16.96 -18.11
C LYS A 56 -2.53 17.78 -19.36
N GLN A 57 -3.47 17.87 -20.30
CA GLN A 57 -3.48 19.00 -21.22
C GLN A 57 -3.79 20.25 -20.41
N CYS A 58 -2.75 21.01 -20.06
CA CYS A 58 -2.91 22.40 -19.69
C CYS A 58 -3.48 23.14 -20.91
N ILE A 59 -4.72 23.61 -20.80
CA ILE A 59 -5.32 24.61 -21.68
C ILE A 59 -4.78 25.97 -21.29
#